data_AF-A0A7W1JSK6-F1
#
_entry.id   AF-A0A7W1JSK6-F1
#
_cell.length_a   1.000
_cell.length_b   1.000
_cell.length_c   1.000
_cell.angle_alpha   90.00
_cell.angle_beta   90.00
_cell.angle_gamma   90.00
#
_symmetry.space_group_name_H-M   'P 1'
#
loop_
_entity.id
_entity.type
_entity.pdbx_description
1 polymer ?
#
loop_
_entity_poly.entity_id
_entity_poly.type
_entity_poly.pdbx_seq_one_letter_code
_entity_poly.pdbx_strand_id
1 'polypeptide(L)'
;METISSTVWMVDRRTGRDGVRGELTLEVDRLTFRPDEDAKWHTAIPLAEMRRAHRVLGSPVLEILLSGTEEPRVVGFYFVEPPSLAVPERPRLGKRRSAKRAAIVELMGSNPGKKPEIREWVRRIEEARSGRG
;
A
#
# COMPACT_ATOMS: atom_id res chain seq x y z
N MET A 1 9.72 20.91 -1.46
CA MET A 1 8.63 19.94 -1.19
C MET A 1 8.74 19.50 0.25
N GLU A 2 7.64 19.52 1.00
CA GLU A 2 7.61 18.97 2.36
C GLU A 2 7.58 17.45 2.31
N THR A 3 8.45 16.82 3.08
CA THR A 3 8.44 15.38 3.33
C THR A 3 7.21 15.02 4.16
N ILE A 4 6.40 14.07 3.68
CA ILE A 4 5.27 13.50 4.45
C ILE A 4 5.59 12.06 4.84
N SER A 5 5.18 11.65 6.04
CA SER A 5 5.31 10.27 6.50
C SER A 5 4.04 9.74 7.17
N SER A 6 3.82 8.43 7.05
CA SER A 6 2.68 7.71 7.64
C SER A 6 3.09 6.29 8.00
N THR A 7 2.58 5.77 9.12
CA THR A 7 2.68 4.34 9.43
C THR A 7 1.71 3.56 8.55
N VAL A 8 2.22 2.55 7.84
CA VAL A 8 1.45 1.71 6.91
C VAL A 8 1.91 0.25 7.01
N TRP A 9 1.19 -0.63 6.32
CA TRP A 9 1.60 -2.00 6.07
C TRP A 9 1.89 -2.20 4.59
N MET A 10 3.11 -2.62 4.26
CA MET A 10 3.52 -2.92 2.89
C MET A 10 3.18 -4.37 2.54
N VAL A 11 2.39 -4.54 1.48
CA VAL A 11 2.03 -5.83 0.89
C VAL A 11 2.59 -5.87 -0.54
N ASP A 12 3.55 -6.77 -0.77
CA ASP A 12 4.13 -7.05 -2.08
C ASP A 12 4.51 -8.53 -2.23
N ARG A 13 5.15 -8.89 -3.36
CA ARG A 13 5.64 -10.26 -3.59
C ARG A 13 6.66 -10.74 -2.53
N ARG A 14 7.39 -9.85 -1.85
CA ARG A 14 8.41 -10.17 -0.82
C ARG A 14 7.81 -10.30 0.57
N THR A 15 6.85 -9.44 0.93
CA THR A 15 6.21 -9.43 2.26
C THR A 15 5.07 -10.43 2.39
N GLY A 16 4.59 -10.99 1.27
CA GLY A 16 3.49 -11.94 1.28
C GLY A 16 2.17 -11.28 1.62
N ARG A 17 1.21 -12.06 2.11
CA ARG A 17 -0.19 -11.61 2.29
C ARG A 17 -0.48 -10.93 3.62
N ASP A 18 0.37 -11.17 4.62
CA ASP A 18 0.21 -10.59 5.94
C ASP A 18 0.80 -9.18 6.01
N GLY A 19 1.68 -8.85 5.05
CA GLY A 19 2.33 -7.55 4.95
C GLY A 19 3.33 -7.32 6.07
N VAL A 20 4.07 -6.22 5.97
CA VAL A 20 5.02 -5.79 6.99
C VAL A 20 4.68 -4.37 7.39
N ARG A 21 4.55 -4.12 8.69
CA ARG A 21 4.33 -2.78 9.25
C ARG A 21 5.62 -1.96 9.14
N GLY A 22 5.47 -0.68 8.84
CA GLY A 22 6.58 0.25 8.82
C GLY A 22 6.15 1.69 8.53
N GLU A 23 7.14 2.54 8.36
CA GLU A 23 6.99 3.94 8.00
C GLU A 23 7.14 4.12 6.49
N LEU A 24 6.15 4.74 5.86
CA LEU A 24 6.20 5.22 4.48
C LEU A 24 6.50 6.71 4.49
N THR A 25 7.48 7.12 3.70
CA THR A 25 7.94 8.50 3.59
C THR A 25 8.02 8.90 2.12
N LEU A 26 7.39 10.02 1.76
CA LEU A 26 7.60 10.64 0.45
C LEU A 26 8.73 11.65 0.55
N GLU A 27 9.85 11.34 -0.07
CA GLU A 27 10.98 12.25 -0.22
C GLU A 27 10.85 13.04 -1.53
N VAL A 28 11.85 13.89 -1.79
CA VAL A 28 11.87 14.72 -3.01
C VAL A 28 11.86 13.87 -4.27
N ASP A 29 12.55 12.73 -4.32
CA ASP A 29 12.75 11.93 -5.53
C ASP A 29 12.31 10.47 -5.46
N ARG A 30 11.88 10.02 -4.29
CA ARG A 30 11.57 8.62 -4.04
C ARG A 30 10.49 8.49 -2.97
N LEU A 31 9.84 7.34 -2.99
CA LEU A 31 8.99 6.88 -1.91
C LEU A 31 9.77 5.80 -1.15
N THR A 32 10.04 6.05 0.12
CA THR A 32 10.82 5.16 0.97
C THR A 32 9.90 4.47 1.96
N PHE A 33 9.99 3.15 2.05
CA PHE A 33 9.34 2.36 3.09
C PHE A 33 10.41 1.73 3.98
N ARG A 34 10.33 2.01 5.27
CA ARG A 34 11.18 1.45 6.31
C ARG A 34 10.34 0.59 7.25
N PRO A 35 10.50 -0.74 7.23
CA PRO A 35 9.91 -1.63 8.22
C PRO A 35 10.23 -1.23 9.66
N ASP A 36 9.35 -1.58 10.60
CA ASP A 36 9.62 -1.45 12.04
C ASP A 36 10.79 -2.36 12.48
N GLU A 37 11.32 -2.15 13.70
CA GLU A 37 12.70 -2.41 14.19
C GLU A 37 13.36 -3.80 13.97
N ASP A 38 12.71 -4.77 13.33
CA ASP A 38 13.26 -6.11 13.08
C ASP A 38 13.70 -6.37 11.63
N ALA A 39 13.43 -5.47 10.69
CA ALA A 39 13.79 -5.68 9.30
C ALA A 39 15.02 -4.87 8.85
N LYS A 40 16.09 -5.59 8.49
CA LYS A 40 17.36 -5.03 7.97
C LYS A 40 17.26 -4.55 6.51
N TRP A 41 16.07 -4.34 5.99
CA TRP A 41 15.83 -3.92 4.62
C TRP A 41 14.91 -2.71 4.60
N HIS A 42 15.09 -1.84 3.62
CA HIS A 42 14.14 -0.80 3.28
C HIS A 42 13.85 -0.88 1.79
N THR A 43 12.69 -0.35 1.38
CA THR A 43 12.33 -0.25 -0.03
C THR A 43 12.37 1.22 -0.42
N ALA A 44 13.24 1.58 -1.35
CA ALA A 44 13.23 2.89 -1.99
C ALA A 44 12.70 2.74 -3.41
N ILE A 45 11.61 3.44 -3.74
CA ILE A 45 10.97 3.43 -5.05
C ILE A 45 11.20 4.81 -5.69
N PRO A 46 12.08 4.93 -6.70
CA PRO A 46 12.24 6.18 -7.43
C PRO A 46 10.92 6.63 -8.06
N LEU A 47 10.56 7.91 -7.95
CA LEU A 47 9.31 8.41 -8.54
C LEU A 47 9.30 8.31 -10.07
N ALA A 48 10.48 8.28 -10.70
CA ALA A 48 10.64 8.05 -12.14
C ALA A 48 10.25 6.63 -12.57
N GLU A 49 10.37 5.64 -11.68
CA GLU A 49 9.97 4.25 -11.94
C GLU A 49 8.47 4.02 -11.68
N MET A 50 7.79 4.98 -11.07
CA MET A 50 6.35 4.88 -10.86
C MET A 50 5.62 5.19 -12.15
N ARG A 51 4.82 4.24 -12.62
CA ARG A 51 3.88 4.44 -13.72
C ARG A 51 2.62 5.16 -13.24
N ARG A 52 2.12 4.80 -12.06
CA ARG A 52 0.88 5.36 -11.49
C ARG A 52 0.84 5.16 -9.97
N ALA A 53 0.33 6.15 -9.24
CA ALA A 53 -0.12 5.98 -7.87
C ALA A 53 -1.64 6.20 -7.79
N HIS A 54 -2.35 5.34 -7.06
CA HIS A 54 -3.78 5.55 -6.87
C HIS A 54 -4.31 4.92 -5.59
N ARG A 55 -5.44 5.44 -5.13
CA ARG A 55 -6.19 4.83 -4.05
C ARG A 55 -7.10 3.74 -4.61
N VAL A 56 -7.12 2.58 -3.96
CA VAL A 56 -8.08 1.53 -4.28
C VAL A 56 -9.48 1.93 -3.80
N LEU A 57 -10.48 1.76 -4.65
CA LEU A 57 -11.84 2.19 -4.34
C LEU A 57 -12.44 1.32 -3.22
N GLY A 58 -12.96 1.98 -2.18
CA GLY A 58 -13.60 1.31 -1.06
C GLY A 58 -12.63 0.75 -0.02
N SER A 59 -11.31 0.93 -0.16
CA SER A 59 -10.33 0.47 0.82
C SER A 59 -9.33 1.56 1.24
N PRO A 60 -8.73 1.40 2.43
CA PRO A 60 -7.66 2.28 2.91
C PRO A 60 -6.29 1.88 2.34
N VAL A 61 -6.22 1.68 1.01
CA VAL A 61 -5.03 1.17 0.32
C VAL A 61 -4.55 2.15 -0.73
N LEU A 62 -3.25 2.45 -0.70
CA LEU A 62 -2.51 3.11 -1.76
C LEU A 62 -1.80 2.03 -2.60
N GLU A 63 -2.10 1.97 -3.89
CA GLU A 63 -1.42 1.10 -4.84
C GLU A 63 -0.48 1.90 -5.72
N ILE A 64 0.78 1.45 -5.75
CA ILE A 64 1.82 1.96 -6.64
C ILE A 64 2.06 0.93 -7.74
N LEU A 65 1.86 1.36 -8.98
CA LEU A 65 2.20 0.61 -10.17
C LEU A 65 3.58 1.06 -10.66
N LEU A 66 4.53 0.14 -10.67
CA LEU A 66 5.89 0.37 -11.14
C LEU A 66 6.03 -0.02 -12.61
N SER A 67 6.83 0.76 -13.32
CA SER A 67 7.36 0.42 -14.63
C SER A 67 8.37 -0.71 -14.48
N GLY A 68 8.23 -1.76 -15.28
CA GLY A 68 9.15 -2.89 -15.32
C GLY A 68 9.35 -3.36 -16.76
N THR A 69 10.49 -4.00 -17.03
CA THR A 69 10.86 -4.49 -18.36
C THR A 69 10.08 -5.74 -18.80
N GLU A 70 9.55 -6.54 -17.86
CA GLU A 70 8.83 -7.79 -18.19
C GLU A 70 7.39 -7.84 -17.65
N GLU A 71 7.15 -7.42 -16.41
CA GLU A 71 5.80 -7.34 -15.84
C GLU A 71 5.61 -6.08 -14.98
N PRO A 72 4.46 -5.40 -15.03
CA PRO A 72 4.14 -4.33 -14.11
C PRO A 72 4.11 -4.85 -12.67
N ARG A 73 4.97 -4.32 -11.81
CA ARG A 73 5.00 -4.67 -10.39
C ARG A 73 4.06 -3.76 -9.62
N VAL A 74 3.17 -4.35 -8.83
CA VAL A 74 2.25 -3.62 -7.94
C VAL A 74 2.73 -3.75 -6.50
N VAL A 75 2.78 -2.62 -5.80
CA VAL A 75 3.03 -2.54 -4.35
C VAL A 75 1.82 -1.91 -3.69
N GLY A 76 1.26 -2.57 -2.68
CA GLY A 76 0.14 -2.06 -1.88
C GLY A 76 0.60 -1.56 -0.53
N PHE A 77 0.19 -0.36 -0.15
CA PHE A 77 0.39 0.20 1.19
C PHE A 77 -0.96 0.37 1.88
N TYR A 78 -1.17 -0.37 2.94
CA TYR A 78 -2.39 -0.36 3.73
C TYR A 78 -2.22 0.60 4.91
N PHE A 79 -3.10 1.58 5.03
CA PHE A 79 -3.07 2.60 6.09
C PHE A 79 -3.68 2.11 7.42
N VAL A 80 -4.03 0.83 7.45
CA VAL A 80 -4.53 0.06 8.59
C VAL A 80 -3.99 -1.37 8.43
N GLU A 81 -3.99 -2.14 9.51
CA GLU A 81 -3.48 -3.51 9.50
C GLU A 81 -4.21 -4.43 8.51
N PRO A 82 -3.42 -5.19 7.72
CA PRO A 82 -3.75 -6.43 7.08
C PRO A 82 -4.79 -7.31 7.77
N PRO A 83 -6.02 -7.57 7.30
CA PRO A 83 -6.67 -8.77 7.78
C PRO A 83 -5.83 -9.95 7.27
N SER A 84 -5.21 -10.69 8.20
CA SER A 84 -4.38 -11.84 7.86
C SER A 84 -5.19 -12.77 6.95
N LEU A 85 -4.70 -13.01 5.74
CA LEU A 85 -5.40 -13.87 4.78
C LEU A 85 -5.20 -15.37 5.09
N ALA A 86 -4.90 -15.71 6.35
CA ALA A 86 -4.93 -17.05 6.89
C ALA A 86 -6.36 -17.59 6.78
N VAL A 87 -6.65 -18.19 5.63
CA VAL A 87 -7.85 -18.98 5.43
C VAL A 87 -7.83 -20.06 6.51
N PRO A 88 -8.83 -20.17 7.40
CA PRO A 88 -8.88 -21.29 8.33
C PRO A 88 -8.83 -22.58 7.50
N GLU A 89 -7.91 -23.48 7.86
CA GLU A 89 -7.77 -24.78 7.22
C GLU A 89 -9.15 -25.45 7.15
N ARG A 90 -9.62 -25.66 5.91
CA ARG A 90 -10.89 -26.24 5.44
C ARG A 90 -11.90 -25.24 4.88
N PRO A 91 -11.76 -24.84 3.60
CA PRO A 91 -12.82 -24.16 2.90
C PRO A 91 -13.82 -25.18 2.33
N ARG A 92 -15.08 -25.16 2.81
CA ARG A 92 -16.21 -25.60 1.98
C ARG A 92 -16.23 -24.68 0.74
N LEU A 93 -16.17 -25.26 -0.46
CA LEU A 93 -15.82 -24.63 -1.74
C LEU A 93 -16.58 -23.33 -2.14
N GLY A 94 -17.63 -22.91 -1.43
CA GLY A 94 -18.42 -21.71 -1.75
C GLY A 94 -18.16 -20.44 -0.92
N LYS A 95 -17.40 -20.48 0.19
CA LYS A 95 -17.35 -19.35 1.16
C LYS A 95 -16.10 -18.46 1.12
N ARG A 96 -15.11 -18.77 0.26
CA ARG A 96 -13.85 -17.99 0.13
C ARG A 96 -14.06 -16.52 -0.22
N ARG A 97 -15.09 -16.20 -1.02
CA ARG A 97 -15.40 -14.82 -1.42
C ARG A 97 -16.10 -14.02 -0.32
N SER A 98 -16.81 -14.70 0.59
CA SER A 98 -17.59 -14.10 1.67
C SER A 98 -16.72 -13.73 2.88
N ALA A 99 -15.75 -14.59 3.26
CA ALA A 99 -14.80 -14.27 4.33
C ALA A 99 -13.88 -13.09 3.93
N LYS A 100 -13.43 -13.08 2.67
CA LYS A 100 -12.68 -11.95 2.10
C LYS A 100 -13.50 -10.65 2.13
N ARG A 101 -14.81 -10.72 1.86
CA ARG A 101 -15.72 -9.56 1.95
C ARG A 101 -16.00 -9.13 3.39
N ALA A 102 -16.13 -10.04 4.35
CA ALA A 102 -16.37 -9.71 5.76
C ALA A 102 -15.17 -8.98 6.38
N ALA A 103 -13.95 -9.47 6.12
CA ALA A 103 -12.72 -8.80 6.54
C ALA A 103 -12.54 -7.43 5.86
N ILE A 104 -12.96 -7.29 4.59
CA ILE A 104 -13.02 -6.00 3.89
C ILE A 104 -14.09 -5.08 4.49
N VAL A 105 -15.23 -5.60 4.96
CA VAL A 105 -16.32 -4.81 5.59
C VAL A 105 -15.90 -4.29 6.97
N GLU A 106 -15.12 -5.06 7.72
CA GLU A 106 -14.55 -4.61 9.00
C GLU A 106 -13.52 -3.48 8.78
N LEU A 107 -12.66 -3.61 7.75
CA LEU A 107 -11.79 -2.52 7.28
C LEU A 107 -12.55 -1.29 6.76
N MET A 108 -13.79 -1.45 6.30
CA MET A 108 -14.62 -0.33 5.82
C MET A 108 -15.10 0.58 6.97
N GLY A 109 -15.06 0.14 8.23
CA GLY A 109 -15.42 0.96 9.40
C GLY A 109 -14.41 2.09 9.70
N SER A 110 -13.12 1.86 9.48
CA SER A 110 -12.05 2.86 9.66
C SER A 110 -11.78 3.74 8.43
N ASN A 111 -12.55 3.53 7.36
CA ASN A 111 -12.34 4.04 6.00
C ASN A 111 -12.60 5.55 5.80
N PRO A 112 -13.56 6.21 6.49
CA PRO A 112 -13.79 7.64 6.30
C PRO A 112 -12.60 8.50 6.74
N GLY A 113 -11.98 8.16 7.88
CA GLY A 113 -10.89 8.94 8.47
C GLY A 113 -9.58 8.87 7.68
N LYS A 114 -9.29 7.74 7.03
CA LYS A 114 -8.05 7.54 6.26
C LYS A 114 -8.13 7.99 4.80
N LYS A 115 -9.34 8.22 4.27
CA LYS A 115 -9.54 8.65 2.90
C LYS A 115 -8.88 10.01 2.56
N PRO A 116 -8.96 11.06 3.39
CA PRO A 116 -8.26 12.32 3.14
C PRO A 116 -6.74 12.13 3.10
N GLU A 117 -6.20 11.34 4.04
CA GLU A 117 -4.77 11.04 4.12
C GLU A 117 -4.27 10.37 2.83
N ILE A 118 -4.92 9.29 2.38
CA ILE A 118 -4.47 8.58 1.17
C ILE A 118 -4.62 9.44 -0.10
N ARG A 119 -5.65 10.29 -0.16
CA ARG A 119 -5.81 11.24 -1.27
C ARG A 119 -4.69 12.25 -1.31
N GLU A 120 -4.28 12.76 -0.16
CA GLU A 120 -3.13 13.67 -0.05
C GLU A 120 -1.85 12.98 -0.51
N TRP A 121 -1.63 11.73 -0.10
CA TRP A 121 -0.52 10.91 -0.60
C TRP A 121 -0.50 10.78 -2.13
N VAL A 122 -1.64 10.40 -2.74
CA VAL A 122 -1.73 10.31 -4.21
C VAL A 122 -1.44 11.66 -4.86
N ARG A 123 -2.03 12.74 -4.35
CA ARG A 123 -1.81 14.10 -4.88
C ARG A 123 -0.33 14.48 -4.83
N ARG A 124 0.33 14.31 -3.69
CA ARG A 124 1.73 14.65 -3.49
C ARG A 124 2.67 13.83 -4.36
N ILE A 125 2.39 12.53 -4.55
CA ILE A 125 3.16 11.67 -5.45
C ILE A 125 3.03 12.16 -6.89
N GLU A 126 1.81 12.45 -7.36
CA GLU A 126 1.60 12.92 -8.74
C GLU A 126 2.18 14.32 -8.98
N GLU A 127 2.13 15.22 -7.99
CA GLU A 127 2.80 16.52 -8.05
C GLU A 127 4.33 16.37 -8.13
N ALA A 128 4.91 15.48 -7.32
CA ALA A 128 6.36 15.22 -7.29
C ALA A 128 6.87 14.56 -8.59
N ARG A 129 5.98 13.86 -9.30
CA ARG A 129 6.24 13.27 -10.62
C ARG A 129 6.10 14.31 -11.73
N SER A 130 5.05 15.13 -11.69
CA SER A 130 4.73 16.11 -12.74
C SER A 130 5.66 17.32 -12.74
N GLY A 131 6.11 17.80 -11.58
CA GLY A 131 7.09 18.89 -11.48
C GLY A 131 8.51 18.54 -11.98
N ARG A 132 8.67 17.37 -12.61
CA ARG A 132 9.93 16.85 -13.15
C ARG A 132 9.90 16.56 -14.65
N GLY A 133 8.75 16.69 -15.30
CA GLY A 133 8.63 16.71 -16.76
C GLY A 133 8.78 18.11 -17.29
#